data_AF-A0A381Y3T6-F1
#
_entry.id   AF-A0A381Y3T6-F1
#
_cell.length_a   1.000
_cell.length_b   1.000
_cell.length_c   1.000
_cell.angle_alpha   90.00
_cell.angle_beta   90.00
_cell.angle_gamma   90.00
#
_symmetry.space_group_name_H-M   'P 1'
#
loop_
_entity.id
_entity.type
_entity.pdbx_description
1 polymer ?
#
loop_
_entity_poly.entity_id
_entity_poly.type
_entity_poly.pdbx_seq_one_letter_code
_entity_poly.pdbx_strand_id
1 'polypeptide(L)'
;MFKTLKHITKAVEFMRLPEEMRKVVFYSEGKSYWPLFKGLIDGILDRSELNVCYITSGKDDPGIEYSDNHYKSFVIDDGYVRNWLFENMQADVLIMTMPDLNQYQVKRSKYPVHYIYVQHALMSLHMVYRQGAFDWFDTVFCSGPHHVHEIRCLEEKYNLPQKKLLEHGYARLDSIIKHKQPTKVDNEFKHALFAPSWGHNAAIELGLGDQVVEKLLSFGYKVTLRPHPETLKSSSKIIDEIISKHYNNKMFIYDECISSLDSFYQ
;
A
#
# COMPACT_ATOMS: atom_id res chain seq x y z
N MET A 1 -18.42 20.72 4.15
CA MET A 1 -18.50 21.58 2.94
C MET A 1 -17.12 22.12 2.52
N PHE A 2 -16.37 22.85 3.37
CA PHE A 2 -15.04 23.39 3.01
C PHE A 2 -13.97 22.35 2.66
N LYS A 3 -13.89 21.20 3.37
CA LYS A 3 -12.92 20.12 3.07
C LYS A 3 -13.14 19.52 1.68
N THR A 4 -14.40 19.22 1.34
CA THR A 4 -14.78 18.68 0.02
C THR A 4 -14.43 19.65 -1.11
N LEU A 5 -14.67 20.96 -0.91
CA LEU A 5 -14.31 21.97 -1.90
C LEU A 5 -12.80 22.00 -2.19
N LYS A 6 -11.95 21.83 -1.16
CA LYS A 6 -10.49 21.73 -1.34
C LYS A 6 -10.12 20.55 -2.25
N HIS A 7 -10.73 19.38 -2.04
CA HIS A 7 -10.47 18.20 -2.85
C HIS A 7 -10.98 18.37 -4.28
N ILE A 8 -12.17 18.97 -4.47
CA ILE A 8 -12.69 19.32 -5.80
C ILE A 8 -11.70 20.24 -6.52
N THR A 9 -11.22 21.29 -5.87
CA THR A 9 -10.22 22.20 -6.45
C THR A 9 -8.97 21.46 -6.89
N LYS A 10 -8.48 20.50 -6.09
CA LYS A 10 -7.31 19.68 -6.45
C LYS A 10 -7.57 18.72 -7.61
N ALA A 11 -8.73 18.09 -7.66
CA ALA A 11 -9.13 17.27 -8.80
C ALA A 11 -9.26 18.11 -10.08
N VAL A 12 -9.84 19.30 -9.99
CA VAL A 12 -9.94 20.25 -11.12
C VAL A 12 -8.55 20.77 -11.54
N GLU A 13 -7.66 21.03 -10.59
CA GLU A 13 -6.27 21.43 -10.88
C GLU A 13 -5.56 20.34 -11.68
N PHE A 14 -5.68 19.08 -11.26
CA PHE A 14 -5.16 17.94 -12.01
C PHE A 14 -5.80 17.86 -13.41
N MET A 15 -7.12 17.92 -13.53
CA MET A 15 -7.81 17.81 -14.82
C MET A 15 -7.47 18.92 -15.82
N ARG A 16 -6.97 20.07 -15.33
CA ARG A 16 -6.52 21.20 -16.15
C ARG A 16 -5.05 21.12 -16.57
N LEU A 17 -4.30 20.14 -16.07
CA LEU A 17 -2.94 19.93 -16.52
C LEU A 17 -2.92 19.60 -18.03
N PRO A 18 -1.90 20.07 -18.75
CA PRO A 18 -1.63 19.60 -20.09
C PRO A 18 -1.54 18.06 -20.16
N GLU A 19 -1.86 17.50 -21.32
CA GLU A 19 -1.88 16.05 -21.53
C GLU A 19 -0.50 15.42 -21.28
N GLU A 20 0.57 16.10 -21.70
CA GLU A 20 1.95 15.67 -21.51
C GLU A 20 2.37 15.57 -20.04
N MET A 21 1.68 16.26 -19.13
CA MET A 21 1.91 16.18 -17.69
C MET A 21 1.17 15.03 -17.02
N ARG A 22 0.15 14.47 -17.68
CA ARG A 22 -0.74 13.43 -17.13
C ARG A 22 -0.55 12.06 -17.76
N LYS A 23 0.52 11.85 -18.51
CA LYS A 23 0.80 10.57 -19.17
C LYS A 23 0.89 9.41 -18.18
N VAL A 24 1.68 9.60 -17.11
CA VAL A 24 1.85 8.59 -16.07
C VAL A 24 1.26 9.11 -14.76
N VAL A 25 0.24 8.42 -14.28
CA VAL A 25 -0.40 8.74 -13.02
C VAL A 25 -0.22 7.59 -12.05
N PHE A 26 0.14 7.90 -10.81
CA PHE A 26 0.09 6.97 -9.69
C PHE A 26 -1.05 7.35 -8.76
N TYR A 27 -1.78 6.36 -8.25
CA TYR A 27 -2.74 6.56 -7.18
C TYR A 27 -2.37 5.76 -5.93
N SER A 28 -2.27 6.47 -4.81
CA SER A 28 -1.99 5.92 -3.48
C SER A 28 -3.16 6.16 -2.52
N GLU A 29 -3.54 5.13 -1.77
CA GLU A 29 -4.51 5.29 -0.69
C GLU A 29 -3.88 5.94 0.56
N GLY A 30 -2.54 6.05 0.63
CA GLY A 30 -1.83 6.76 1.69
C GLY A 30 -0.40 6.27 1.95
N LYS A 31 0.21 6.76 3.04
CA LYS A 31 1.64 6.60 3.36
C LYS A 31 2.21 5.18 3.30
N SER A 32 1.41 4.16 3.60
CA SER A 32 1.86 2.76 3.63
C SER A 32 2.26 2.25 2.24
N TYR A 33 1.77 2.88 1.17
CA TYR A 33 2.02 2.47 -0.21
C TYR A 33 3.19 3.21 -0.85
N TRP A 34 3.65 4.32 -0.26
CA TRP A 34 4.79 5.08 -0.77
C TRP A 34 6.04 4.20 -1.03
N PRO A 35 6.44 3.27 -0.12
CA PRO A 35 7.59 2.39 -0.37
C PRO A 35 7.45 1.47 -1.59
N LEU A 36 6.23 1.23 -2.07
CA LEU A 36 5.97 0.41 -3.27
C LEU A 36 6.10 1.24 -4.55
N PHE A 37 5.74 2.52 -4.48
CA PHE A 37 5.76 3.41 -5.64
C PHE A 37 7.07 4.16 -5.82
N LYS A 38 7.75 4.53 -4.74
CA LYS A 38 8.94 5.39 -4.84
C LYS A 38 9.97 4.85 -5.83
N GLY A 39 10.34 3.57 -5.73
CA GLY A 39 11.33 2.98 -6.63
C GLY A 39 10.89 2.96 -8.11
N LEU A 40 9.59 2.79 -8.36
CA LEU A 40 9.01 2.88 -9.70
C LEU A 40 9.05 4.32 -10.24
N ILE A 41 8.67 5.28 -9.41
CA ILE A 41 8.68 6.71 -9.73
C ILE A 41 10.11 7.17 -10.02
N ASP A 42 11.05 6.89 -9.11
CA ASP A 42 12.48 7.17 -9.30
C ASP A 42 12.96 6.57 -10.64
N GLY A 43 12.66 5.30 -10.91
CA GLY A 43 13.07 4.62 -12.13
C GLY A 43 12.50 5.23 -13.42
N ILE A 44 11.30 5.83 -13.39
CA ILE A 44 10.70 6.53 -14.53
C ILE A 44 11.38 7.89 -14.73
N LEU A 45 11.52 8.67 -13.65
CA LEU A 45 12.09 10.02 -13.69
C LEU A 45 13.58 10.00 -14.06
N ASP A 46 14.34 9.00 -13.59
CA ASP A 46 15.78 8.87 -13.85
C ASP A 46 16.09 8.40 -15.28
N ARG A 47 15.13 7.77 -15.97
CA ARG A 47 15.36 7.05 -17.24
C ARG A 47 14.52 7.57 -18.40
N SER A 48 13.74 8.63 -18.20
CA SER A 48 12.88 9.20 -19.23
C SER A 48 12.55 10.66 -18.95
N GLU A 49 12.09 11.36 -19.98
CA GLU A 49 11.56 12.72 -19.89
C GLU A 49 10.03 12.72 -19.60
N LEU A 50 9.51 11.65 -19.00
CA LEU A 50 8.08 11.53 -18.70
C LEU A 50 7.74 12.28 -17.42
N ASN A 51 6.63 13.00 -17.46
CA ASN A 51 6.03 13.57 -16.27
C ASN A 51 5.24 12.52 -15.48
N VAL A 52 5.34 12.59 -14.16
CA VAL A 52 4.62 11.75 -13.21
C VAL A 52 3.67 12.61 -12.38
N CYS A 53 2.38 12.30 -12.44
CA CYS A 53 1.40 12.80 -11.50
C CYS A 53 1.17 11.78 -10.37
N TYR A 54 1.31 12.21 -9.12
CA TYR A 54 1.02 11.37 -7.95
C TYR A 54 -0.23 11.85 -7.25
N ILE A 55 -1.25 11.00 -7.15
CA ILE A 55 -2.51 11.34 -6.52
C ILE A 55 -2.64 10.50 -5.26
N THR A 56 -2.91 11.13 -4.13
CA THR A 56 -3.07 10.42 -2.85
C THR A 56 -4.29 10.86 -2.08
N SER A 57 -4.91 9.91 -1.38
CA SER A 57 -5.96 10.18 -0.39
C SER A 57 -5.41 10.34 1.03
N GLY A 58 -4.14 9.97 1.27
CA GLY A 58 -3.48 10.13 2.57
C GLY A 58 -2.81 11.50 2.69
N LYS A 59 -3.17 12.30 3.71
CA LYS A 59 -2.59 13.63 3.93
C LYS A 59 -1.17 13.61 4.49
N ASP A 60 -0.78 12.47 5.06
CA ASP A 60 0.53 12.18 5.62
C ASP A 60 1.36 11.29 4.69
N ASP A 61 0.95 11.15 3.42
CA ASP A 61 1.66 10.38 2.42
C ASP A 61 2.98 11.08 2.04
N PRO A 62 4.15 10.45 2.22
CA PRO A 62 5.44 11.07 1.93
C PRO A 62 5.59 11.50 0.46
N GLY A 63 4.82 10.92 -0.47
CA GLY A 63 4.82 11.33 -1.86
C GLY A 63 4.34 12.78 -2.09
N ILE A 64 3.72 13.42 -1.09
CA ILE A 64 3.32 14.84 -1.18
C ILE A 64 4.53 15.77 -1.13
N GLU A 65 5.54 15.43 -0.33
CA GLU A 65 6.74 16.23 -0.13
C GLU A 65 7.87 15.85 -1.11
N TYR A 66 7.63 14.84 -1.96
CA TYR A 66 8.58 14.46 -3.00
C TYR A 66 8.68 15.57 -4.05
N SER A 67 9.91 15.95 -4.39
CA SER A 67 10.19 17.07 -5.30
C SER A 67 11.07 16.61 -6.45
N ASP A 68 10.57 16.83 -7.66
CA ASP A 68 11.28 16.68 -8.92
C ASP A 68 10.60 17.61 -9.96
N ASN A 69 11.34 18.09 -10.96
CA ASN A 69 10.80 19.01 -11.98
C ASN A 69 9.72 18.35 -12.86
N HIS A 70 9.78 17.04 -13.02
CA HIS A 70 8.82 16.24 -13.79
C HIS A 70 7.79 15.53 -12.89
N TYR A 71 7.70 15.90 -11.61
CA TYR A 71 6.77 15.31 -10.65
C TYR A 71 5.78 16.32 -10.10
N LYS A 72 4.50 15.94 -10.02
CA LYS A 72 3.46 16.76 -9.39
C LYS A 72 2.50 15.93 -8.56
N SER A 73 2.32 16.30 -7.29
CA SER A 73 1.43 15.60 -6.36
C SER A 73 0.10 16.31 -6.11
N PHE A 74 -0.97 15.54 -5.91
CA PHE A 74 -2.32 16.01 -5.62
C PHE A 74 -2.94 15.23 -4.46
N VAL A 75 -3.50 15.95 -3.49
CA VAL A 75 -4.21 15.36 -2.35
C VAL A 75 -5.71 15.46 -2.54
N ILE A 76 -6.38 14.32 -2.69
CA ILE A 76 -7.83 14.18 -2.85
C ILE A 76 -8.44 13.50 -1.62
N ASP A 77 -9.77 13.30 -1.62
CA ASP A 77 -10.43 12.50 -0.59
C ASP A 77 -10.32 11.00 -0.91
N ASP A 78 -10.87 10.15 -0.05
CA ASP A 78 -11.06 8.71 -0.23
C ASP A 78 -12.52 8.36 -0.59
N GLY A 79 -13.28 9.35 -1.06
CA GLY A 79 -14.74 9.29 -1.19
C GLY A 79 -15.22 9.78 -2.55
N TYR A 80 -16.20 10.69 -2.55
CA TYR A 80 -16.90 11.11 -3.75
C TYR A 80 -15.99 11.77 -4.78
N VAL A 81 -15.05 12.63 -4.35
CA VAL A 81 -14.18 13.34 -5.30
C VAL A 81 -13.21 12.37 -5.97
N ARG A 82 -12.65 11.42 -5.22
CA ARG A 82 -11.84 10.33 -5.78
C ARG A 82 -12.62 9.53 -6.82
N ASN A 83 -13.81 9.04 -6.47
CA ASN A 83 -14.59 8.21 -7.38
C ASN A 83 -14.90 8.96 -8.69
N TRP A 84 -15.31 10.22 -8.58
CA TRP A 84 -15.53 11.09 -9.72
C TRP A 84 -14.25 11.29 -10.55
N LEU A 85 -13.10 11.53 -9.90
CA LEU A 85 -11.84 11.70 -10.59
C LEU A 85 -11.45 10.45 -11.39
N PHE A 86 -11.59 9.27 -10.80
CA PHE A 86 -11.31 8.00 -11.47
C PHE A 86 -12.15 7.79 -12.73
N GLU A 87 -13.45 8.08 -12.66
CA GLU A 87 -14.38 7.98 -13.79
C GLU A 87 -14.10 8.99 -14.91
N ASN A 88 -13.46 10.12 -14.59
CA ASN A 88 -13.31 11.25 -15.51
C ASN A 88 -11.85 11.56 -15.88
N MET A 89 -10.87 10.83 -15.34
CA MET A 89 -9.44 11.05 -15.57
C MET A 89 -9.05 10.82 -17.03
N GLN A 90 -8.30 11.75 -17.60
CA GLN A 90 -7.58 11.54 -18.85
C GLN A 90 -6.09 11.40 -18.52
N ALA A 91 -5.53 10.26 -18.87
CA ALA A 91 -4.14 9.86 -18.68
C ALA A 91 -3.84 8.71 -19.66
N ASP A 92 -2.57 8.47 -19.97
CA ASP A 92 -2.19 7.30 -20.77
C ASP A 92 -2.19 6.06 -19.88
N VAL A 93 -1.58 6.17 -18.70
CA VAL A 93 -1.38 5.08 -17.75
C VAL A 93 -1.76 5.50 -16.33
N LEU A 94 -2.52 4.66 -15.63
CA LEU A 94 -2.73 4.75 -14.19
C LEU A 94 -2.16 3.52 -13.47
N ILE A 95 -1.30 3.77 -12.50
CA ILE A 95 -0.63 2.75 -11.69
C ILE A 95 -1.17 2.82 -10.26
N MET A 96 -1.58 1.68 -9.71
CA MET A 96 -2.17 1.62 -8.37
C MET A 96 -2.01 0.25 -7.69
N THR A 97 -2.24 0.22 -6.38
CA THR A 97 -2.20 -0.98 -5.54
C THR A 97 -3.57 -1.46 -5.06
N MET A 98 -4.61 -0.64 -5.29
CA MET A 98 -5.97 -0.91 -4.86
C MET A 98 -6.63 -1.90 -5.83
N PRO A 99 -7.09 -3.08 -5.36
CA PRO A 99 -7.78 -4.07 -6.20
C PRO A 99 -9.23 -3.64 -6.50
N ASP A 100 -10.00 -4.53 -7.13
CA ASP A 100 -11.45 -4.39 -7.33
C ASP A 100 -11.85 -3.17 -8.20
N LEU A 101 -10.95 -2.74 -9.10
CA LEU A 101 -11.24 -1.70 -10.08
C LEU A 101 -12.52 -2.07 -10.86
N ASN A 102 -13.43 -1.10 -11.00
CA ASN A 102 -14.72 -1.24 -11.67
C ASN A 102 -15.78 -2.12 -10.99
N GLN A 103 -15.45 -2.83 -9.91
CA GLN A 103 -16.41 -3.67 -9.18
C GLN A 103 -17.32 -2.84 -8.25
N TYR A 104 -16.76 -1.84 -7.57
CA TYR A 104 -17.48 -1.04 -6.56
C TYR A 104 -17.48 0.45 -6.89
N GLN A 105 -17.10 1.33 -5.96
CA GLN A 105 -17.23 2.79 -6.12
C GLN A 105 -16.17 3.39 -7.05
N VAL A 106 -15.00 2.76 -7.16
CA VAL A 106 -13.93 3.22 -8.06
C VAL A 106 -14.11 2.52 -9.41
N LYS A 107 -14.47 3.30 -10.42
CA LYS A 107 -14.68 2.81 -11.79
C LYS A 107 -13.49 3.13 -12.68
N ARG A 108 -13.40 2.43 -13.81
CA ARG A 108 -12.52 2.85 -14.90
C ARG A 108 -12.96 4.20 -15.44
N SER A 109 -12.00 4.94 -15.98
CA SER A 109 -12.27 6.18 -16.68
C SER A 109 -13.12 5.91 -17.91
N LYS A 110 -14.00 6.85 -18.25
CA LYS A 110 -14.68 6.90 -19.54
C LYS A 110 -13.73 7.15 -20.73
N TYR A 111 -12.48 7.53 -20.44
CA TYR A 111 -11.40 7.72 -21.42
C TYR A 111 -10.49 6.48 -21.46
N PRO A 112 -9.74 6.25 -22.55
CA PRO A 112 -8.93 5.05 -22.73
C PRO A 112 -7.63 5.07 -21.91
N VAL A 113 -7.76 5.00 -20.58
CA VAL A 113 -6.63 4.89 -19.65
C VAL A 113 -6.20 3.42 -19.56
N HIS A 114 -4.89 3.16 -19.60
CA HIS A 114 -4.30 1.84 -19.37
C HIS A 114 -4.01 1.64 -17.88
N TYR A 115 -4.65 0.66 -17.24
CA TYR A 115 -4.55 0.43 -15.81
C TYR A 115 -3.53 -0.66 -15.48
N ILE A 116 -2.60 -0.32 -14.60
CA ILE A 116 -1.56 -1.21 -14.10
C ILE A 116 -1.79 -1.47 -12.60
N TYR A 117 -1.97 -2.74 -12.25
CA TYR A 117 -1.96 -3.18 -10.87
C TYR A 117 -0.54 -3.49 -10.40
N VAL A 118 -0.14 -2.92 -9.27
CA VAL A 118 1.11 -3.22 -8.57
C VAL A 118 0.77 -3.89 -7.24
N GLN A 119 1.47 -4.99 -6.94
CA GLN A 119 1.24 -5.75 -5.72
C GLN A 119 1.58 -4.92 -4.49
N HIS A 120 0.66 -4.79 -3.54
CA HIS A 120 0.97 -4.22 -2.22
C HIS A 120 1.48 -5.24 -1.22
N ALA A 121 1.20 -6.53 -1.45
CA ALA A 121 1.65 -7.64 -0.62
C ALA A 121 2.04 -8.84 -1.48
N LEU A 122 2.79 -9.77 -0.90
CA LEU A 122 3.25 -11.00 -1.53
C LEU A 122 2.29 -12.16 -1.23
N MET A 123 1.00 -11.94 -1.48
CA MET A 123 -0.07 -12.87 -1.14
C MET A 123 -0.62 -13.58 -2.37
N SER A 124 -1.20 -14.75 -2.18
CA SER A 124 -1.93 -15.44 -3.25
C SER A 124 -3.11 -14.59 -3.75
N LEU A 125 -3.15 -14.38 -5.06
CA LEU A 125 -4.12 -13.55 -5.77
C LEU A 125 -5.53 -14.14 -5.72
N HIS A 126 -5.67 -15.47 -5.78
CA HIS A 126 -6.99 -16.12 -5.73
C HIS A 126 -7.46 -16.48 -4.32
N MET A 127 -6.54 -16.68 -3.36
CA MET A 127 -6.89 -17.07 -2.00
C MET A 127 -7.25 -15.87 -1.12
N VAL A 128 -6.56 -14.74 -1.29
CA VAL A 128 -6.69 -13.58 -0.40
C VAL A 128 -7.64 -12.53 -0.95
N TYR A 129 -7.65 -12.33 -2.27
CA TYR A 129 -8.50 -11.31 -2.89
C TYR A 129 -9.86 -11.86 -3.27
N ARG A 130 -10.82 -10.95 -3.44
CA ARG A 130 -12.16 -11.29 -3.91
C ARG A 130 -12.10 -11.78 -5.34
N GLN A 131 -13.08 -12.62 -5.70
CA GLN A 131 -13.26 -13.00 -7.09
C GLN A 131 -13.45 -11.75 -7.96
N GLY A 132 -12.69 -11.67 -9.05
CA GLY A 132 -12.75 -10.57 -10.00
C GLY A 132 -11.96 -9.31 -9.61
N ALA A 133 -11.15 -9.38 -8.55
CA ALA A 133 -10.35 -8.26 -8.05
C ALA A 133 -9.36 -7.66 -9.06
N PHE A 134 -8.95 -8.43 -10.06
CA PHE A 134 -7.97 -8.02 -11.06
C PHE A 134 -8.54 -7.90 -12.47
N ASP A 135 -9.82 -8.25 -12.69
CA ASP A 135 -10.39 -8.47 -14.02
C ASP A 135 -10.32 -7.25 -14.93
N TRP A 136 -10.43 -6.07 -14.34
CA TRP A 136 -10.48 -4.77 -15.01
C TRP A 136 -9.13 -4.07 -15.10
N PHE A 137 -8.01 -4.75 -14.84
CA PHE A 137 -6.68 -4.22 -15.11
C PHE A 137 -6.19 -4.69 -16.48
N ASP A 138 -5.48 -3.80 -17.19
CA ASP A 138 -4.89 -4.12 -18.49
C ASP A 138 -3.52 -4.80 -18.33
N THR A 139 -2.80 -4.43 -17.26
CA THR A 139 -1.50 -5.02 -16.90
C THR A 139 -1.43 -5.31 -15.42
N VAL A 140 -0.79 -6.43 -15.07
CA VAL A 140 -0.46 -6.76 -13.69
C VAL A 140 1.04 -6.92 -13.55
N PHE A 141 1.63 -6.18 -12.63
CA PHE A 141 3.00 -6.38 -12.20
C PHE A 141 3.01 -7.55 -11.22
N CYS A 142 3.75 -8.60 -11.55
CA CYS A 142 3.86 -9.83 -10.81
C CYS A 142 5.14 -9.81 -9.96
N SER A 143 4.98 -9.81 -8.64
CA SER A 143 6.10 -9.91 -7.69
C SER A 143 6.84 -11.26 -7.70
N GLY A 144 6.26 -12.30 -8.31
CA GLY A 144 6.91 -13.59 -8.47
C GLY A 144 6.13 -14.55 -9.37
N PRO A 145 6.70 -15.74 -9.66
CA PRO A 145 6.12 -16.70 -10.61
C PRO A 145 4.72 -17.17 -10.25
N HIS A 146 4.40 -17.26 -8.95
CA HIS A 146 3.08 -17.65 -8.47
C HIS A 146 2.00 -16.66 -8.90
N HIS A 147 2.27 -15.35 -8.93
CA HIS A 147 1.29 -14.37 -9.44
C HIS A 147 1.01 -14.55 -10.94
N VAL A 148 2.05 -14.87 -11.73
CA VAL A 148 1.88 -15.16 -13.16
C VAL A 148 0.99 -16.39 -13.34
N HIS A 149 1.33 -17.46 -12.64
CA HIS A 149 0.59 -18.72 -12.70
C HIS A 149 -0.87 -18.55 -12.27
N GLU A 150 -1.11 -17.91 -11.13
CA GLU A 150 -2.45 -17.71 -10.60
C GLU A 150 -3.33 -16.87 -11.53
N ILE A 151 -2.80 -15.78 -12.13
CA ILE A 151 -3.58 -14.98 -13.08
C ILE A 151 -3.93 -15.81 -14.31
N ARG A 152 -2.99 -16.59 -14.87
CA ARG A 152 -3.28 -17.46 -16.01
C ARG A 152 -4.36 -18.49 -15.69
N CYS A 153 -4.30 -19.11 -14.51
CA CYS A 153 -5.35 -20.04 -14.05
C CYS A 153 -6.70 -19.35 -13.86
N LEU A 154 -6.74 -18.12 -13.32
CA LEU A 154 -7.97 -17.34 -13.18
C LEU A 154 -8.55 -16.98 -14.56
N GLU A 155 -7.71 -16.56 -15.51
CA GLU A 155 -8.14 -16.24 -16.86
C GLU A 155 -8.71 -17.45 -17.59
N GLU A 156 -8.08 -18.62 -17.48
CA GLU A 156 -8.59 -19.87 -18.05
C GLU A 156 -9.90 -20.29 -17.38
N LYS A 157 -9.92 -20.37 -16.04
CA LYS A 157 -11.07 -20.85 -15.26
C LYS A 157 -12.33 -20.01 -15.49
N TYR A 158 -12.17 -18.69 -15.63
CA TYR A 158 -13.28 -17.76 -15.76
C TYR A 158 -13.43 -17.19 -17.17
N ASN A 159 -12.70 -17.72 -18.16
CA ASN A 159 -12.71 -17.26 -19.55
C ASN A 159 -12.49 -15.73 -19.69
N LEU A 160 -11.51 -15.20 -18.95
CA LEU A 160 -11.22 -13.77 -18.93
C LEU A 160 -10.25 -13.38 -20.06
N PRO A 161 -10.30 -12.12 -20.54
CA PRO A 161 -9.28 -11.61 -21.46
C PRO A 161 -7.89 -11.72 -20.86
N GLN A 162 -6.94 -12.15 -21.69
CA GLN A 162 -5.52 -12.24 -21.33
C GLN A 162 -4.94 -10.86 -21.08
N LYS A 163 -4.42 -10.67 -19.86
CA LYS A 163 -3.72 -9.46 -19.44
C LYS A 163 -2.26 -9.53 -19.81
N LYS A 164 -1.64 -8.36 -19.90
CA LYS A 164 -0.18 -8.25 -19.92
C LYS A 164 0.34 -8.50 -18.52
N LEU A 165 1.17 -9.52 -18.36
CA LEU A 165 1.83 -9.85 -17.09
C LEU A 165 3.30 -9.46 -17.20
N LEU A 166 3.79 -8.68 -16.25
CA LEU A 166 5.19 -8.30 -16.16
C LEU A 166 5.80 -8.86 -14.90
N GLU A 167 6.84 -9.69 -15.03
CA GLU A 167 7.64 -10.21 -13.92
C GLU A 167 8.52 -9.08 -13.36
N HIS A 168 7.88 -8.22 -12.57
CA HIS A 168 8.45 -6.98 -12.07
C HIS A 168 9.27 -7.17 -10.79
N GLY A 169 8.96 -8.19 -9.99
CA GLY A 169 9.46 -8.27 -8.62
C GLY A 169 8.73 -7.30 -7.68
N TYR A 170 9.34 -6.99 -6.55
CA TYR A 170 8.68 -6.26 -5.46
C TYR A 170 9.55 -5.10 -4.96
N ALA A 171 9.23 -3.87 -5.38
CA ALA A 171 10.02 -2.67 -5.10
C ALA A 171 10.29 -2.43 -3.59
N ARG A 172 9.36 -2.85 -2.73
CA ARG A 172 9.56 -2.75 -1.28
C ARG A 172 10.66 -3.69 -0.78
N LEU A 173 10.83 -4.87 -1.38
CA LEU A 173 11.94 -5.76 -1.07
C LEU A 173 13.28 -5.12 -1.47
N ASP A 174 13.33 -4.45 -2.61
CA ASP A 174 14.53 -3.72 -3.04
C ASP A 174 14.92 -2.63 -2.02
N SER A 175 13.92 -1.89 -1.52
CA SER A 175 14.12 -0.91 -0.46
C SER A 175 14.66 -1.57 0.82
N ILE A 176 14.11 -2.71 1.24
CA ILE A 176 14.62 -3.47 2.40
C ILE A 176 16.09 -3.88 2.17
N ILE A 177 16.42 -4.46 1.01
CA ILE A 177 17.79 -4.89 0.71
C ILE A 177 18.77 -3.72 0.73
N LYS A 178 18.38 -2.57 0.15
CA LYS A 178 19.22 -1.36 0.08
C LYS A 178 19.45 -0.71 1.44
N HIS A 179 18.45 -0.74 2.32
CA HIS A 179 18.51 -0.17 3.67
C HIS A 179 19.10 -1.14 4.71
N LYS A 180 19.62 -2.29 4.29
CA LYS A 180 20.29 -3.23 5.19
C LYS A 180 21.53 -2.56 5.80
N GLN A 181 21.35 -2.01 7.00
CA GLN A 181 22.45 -1.46 7.77
C GLN A 181 23.31 -2.63 8.29
N PRO A 182 24.65 -2.53 8.22
CA PRO A 182 25.52 -3.40 9.00
C PRO A 182 25.46 -2.95 10.47
N THR A 183 24.33 -3.15 11.15
CA THR A 183 24.23 -2.83 12.57
C THR A 183 24.90 -3.93 13.39
N LYS A 184 25.74 -3.54 14.37
CA LYS A 184 26.10 -4.41 15.49
C LYS A 184 24.79 -4.75 16.20
N VAL A 185 24.34 -6.00 16.08
CA VAL A 185 23.21 -6.49 16.88
C VAL A 185 23.62 -6.34 18.34
N ASP A 186 22.90 -5.50 19.08
CA ASP A 186 23.05 -5.44 20.53
C ASP A 186 22.42 -6.71 21.09
N ASN A 187 23.23 -7.76 21.19
CA ASN A 187 22.81 -9.12 21.53
C ASN A 187 22.38 -9.29 23.00
N GLU A 188 22.20 -8.20 23.75
CA GLU A 188 21.80 -8.28 25.16
C GLU A 188 20.46 -9.01 25.32
N PHE A 189 19.53 -8.79 24.38
CA PHE A 189 18.22 -9.46 24.37
C PHE A 189 17.83 -9.94 22.99
N LYS A 190 17.18 -11.11 22.93
CA LYS A 190 16.51 -11.55 21.70
C LYS A 190 15.28 -10.68 21.46
N HIS A 191 15.06 -10.25 20.21
CA HIS A 191 13.90 -9.46 19.81
C HIS A 191 12.88 -10.30 19.03
N ALA A 192 11.62 -10.23 19.44
CA ALA A 192 10.47 -10.79 18.72
C ALA A 192 9.61 -9.67 18.14
N LEU A 193 9.41 -9.67 16.82
CA LEU A 193 8.42 -8.84 16.14
C LEU A 193 7.12 -9.63 16.01
N PHE A 194 6.09 -9.23 16.77
CA PHE A 194 4.75 -9.78 16.65
C PHE A 194 3.90 -8.90 15.72
N ALA A 195 3.68 -9.37 14.49
CA ALA A 195 2.93 -8.67 13.46
C ALA A 195 1.64 -9.44 13.08
N PRO A 196 0.58 -9.40 13.91
CA PRO A 196 -0.64 -10.14 13.66
C PRO A 196 -1.40 -9.61 12.43
N SER A 197 -2.06 -10.52 11.70
CA SER A 197 -3.04 -10.17 10.67
C SER A 197 -4.31 -9.55 11.28
N TRP A 198 -5.26 -9.15 10.44
CA TRP A 198 -6.56 -8.63 10.85
C TRP A 198 -7.69 -9.61 10.55
N GLY A 199 -8.84 -9.39 11.17
CA GLY A 199 -10.09 -10.12 10.90
C GLY A 199 -10.70 -10.73 12.15
N HIS A 200 -11.97 -11.14 12.09
CA HIS A 200 -12.72 -11.60 13.28
C HIS A 200 -12.07 -12.77 14.04
N ASN A 201 -11.30 -13.60 13.34
CA ASN A 201 -10.58 -14.74 13.91
C ASN A 201 -9.07 -14.49 14.05
N ALA A 202 -8.60 -13.26 13.89
CA ALA A 202 -7.19 -12.93 14.08
C ALA A 202 -6.85 -12.70 15.56
N ALA A 203 -5.56 -12.77 15.88
CA ALA A 203 -5.10 -12.87 17.26
C ALA A 203 -5.51 -11.68 18.15
N ILE A 204 -5.54 -10.47 17.60
CA ILE A 204 -5.92 -9.27 18.37
C ILE A 204 -7.43 -9.28 18.62
N GLU A 205 -8.22 -9.49 17.58
CA GLU A 205 -9.68 -9.50 17.60
C GLU A 205 -10.26 -10.61 18.49
N LEU A 206 -9.54 -11.73 18.63
CA LEU A 206 -9.87 -12.82 19.56
C LEU A 206 -9.42 -12.58 21.01
N GLY A 207 -8.77 -11.45 21.32
CA GLY A 207 -8.23 -11.16 22.66
C GLY A 207 -7.02 -12.02 23.04
N LEU A 208 -6.35 -12.63 22.06
CA LEU A 208 -5.14 -13.44 22.27
C LEU A 208 -3.86 -12.61 22.14
N GLY A 209 -3.95 -11.40 21.58
CA GLY A 209 -2.79 -10.55 21.32
C GLY A 209 -1.97 -10.22 22.58
N ASP A 210 -2.64 -9.82 23.67
CA ASP A 210 -1.97 -9.56 24.94
C ASP A 210 -1.27 -10.80 25.50
N GLN A 211 -1.92 -11.96 25.43
CA GLN A 211 -1.37 -13.22 25.92
C GLN A 211 -0.09 -13.61 25.18
N VAL A 212 -0.03 -13.38 23.87
CA VAL A 212 1.18 -13.59 23.07
C VAL A 212 2.30 -12.64 23.51
N VAL A 213 1.98 -11.35 23.67
CA VAL A 213 2.94 -10.33 24.12
C VAL A 213 3.49 -10.68 25.51
N GLU A 214 2.62 -10.96 26.47
CA GLU A 214 3.01 -11.37 27.82
C GLU A 214 3.90 -12.60 27.82
N LYS A 215 3.55 -13.60 27.01
CA LYS A 215 4.31 -14.84 26.98
C LYS A 215 5.72 -14.62 26.43
N LEU A 216 5.85 -13.84 25.36
CA LEU A 216 7.15 -13.49 24.78
C LEU A 216 8.00 -12.67 25.76
N LEU A 217 7.41 -11.67 26.43
CA LEU A 217 8.10 -10.89 27.47
C LEU A 217 8.55 -11.78 28.64
N SER A 218 7.72 -12.73 29.08
CA SER A 218 8.05 -13.66 30.18
C SER A 218 9.23 -14.59 29.86
N PHE A 219 9.52 -14.80 28.57
CA PHE A 219 10.67 -15.56 28.11
C PHE A 219 11.95 -14.70 27.98
N GLY A 220 11.89 -13.42 28.37
CA GLY A 220 13.01 -12.49 28.30
C GLY A 220 13.26 -11.89 26.91
N TYR A 221 12.29 -11.99 25.99
CA TYR A 221 12.38 -11.31 24.70
C TYR A 221 12.03 -9.83 24.85
N LYS A 222 12.74 -8.98 24.11
CA LYS A 222 12.20 -7.69 23.68
C LYS A 222 11.08 -7.98 22.69
N VAL A 223 9.98 -7.26 22.74
CA VAL A 223 8.80 -7.50 21.91
C VAL A 223 8.37 -6.22 21.23
N THR A 224 8.29 -6.24 19.90
CA THR A 224 7.57 -5.20 19.15
C THR A 224 6.22 -5.73 18.71
N LEU A 225 5.14 -5.09 19.15
CA LEU A 225 3.80 -5.30 18.62
C LEU A 225 3.58 -4.37 17.43
N ARG A 226 3.29 -4.96 16.26
CA ARG A 226 2.99 -4.23 15.01
C ARG A 226 1.67 -4.72 14.41
N PRO A 227 0.52 -4.22 14.89
CA PRO A 227 -0.79 -4.66 14.41
C PRO A 227 -1.03 -4.26 12.95
N HIS A 228 -1.91 -4.98 12.28
CA HIS A 228 -2.37 -4.59 10.95
C HIS A 228 -3.19 -3.29 11.00
N PRO A 229 -3.09 -2.37 10.02
CA PRO A 229 -3.82 -1.10 10.00
C PRO A 229 -5.33 -1.25 10.01
N GLU A 230 -5.86 -2.29 9.36
CA GLU A 230 -7.29 -2.58 9.42
C GLU A 230 -7.74 -2.90 10.85
N THR A 231 -6.92 -3.58 11.65
CA THR A 231 -7.19 -3.79 13.08
C THR A 231 -7.14 -2.47 13.86
N LEU A 232 -6.26 -1.52 13.49
CA LEU A 232 -6.25 -0.18 14.09
C LEU A 232 -7.57 0.57 13.83
N LYS A 233 -8.20 0.35 12.67
CA LYS A 233 -9.48 0.96 12.33
C LYS A 233 -10.66 0.29 13.04
N SER A 234 -10.67 -1.04 13.11
CA SER A 234 -11.82 -1.80 13.63
C SER A 234 -11.77 -2.06 15.14
N SER A 235 -10.57 -2.10 15.72
CA SER A 235 -10.32 -2.70 17.03
C SER A 235 -9.26 -1.94 17.84
N SER A 236 -9.12 -0.64 17.62
CA SER A 236 -8.16 0.24 18.34
C SER A 236 -8.20 0.07 19.86
N LYS A 237 -9.39 -0.05 20.45
CA LYS A 237 -9.56 -0.22 21.90
C LYS A 237 -8.77 -1.41 22.48
N ILE A 238 -8.77 -2.55 21.78
CA ILE A 238 -8.03 -3.74 22.25
C ILE A 238 -6.52 -3.49 22.17
N ILE A 239 -6.07 -2.79 21.13
CA ILE A 239 -4.66 -2.42 20.97
C ILE A 239 -4.25 -1.44 22.08
N ASP A 240 -5.08 -0.44 22.36
CA ASP A 240 -4.84 0.56 23.41
C ASP A 240 -4.74 -0.10 24.80
N GLU A 241 -5.52 -1.14 25.07
CA GLU A 241 -5.43 -1.94 26.31
C GLU A 241 -4.07 -2.65 26.43
N ILE A 242 -3.60 -3.30 25.35
CA ILE A 242 -2.27 -3.95 25.33
C ILE A 242 -1.18 -2.91 25.53
N ILE A 243 -1.24 -1.78 24.82
CA ILE A 243 -0.25 -0.70 24.93
C ILE A 243 -0.22 -0.16 26.37
N SER A 244 -1.38 0.13 26.95
CA SER A 244 -1.50 0.70 28.29
C SER A 244 -0.94 -0.26 29.35
N LYS A 245 -1.21 -1.56 29.20
CA LYS A 245 -0.72 -2.60 30.12
C LYS A 245 0.80 -2.71 30.13
N HIS A 246 1.45 -2.56 28.97
CA HIS A 246 2.90 -2.73 28.82
C HIS A 246 3.67 -1.40 28.71
N TYR A 247 3.02 -0.25 28.87
CA TYR A 247 3.60 1.08 28.64
C TYR A 247 4.91 1.36 29.41
N ASN A 248 5.02 0.88 30.65
CA ASN A 248 6.21 1.08 31.48
C ASN A 248 7.31 0.01 31.26
N ASN A 249 7.04 -1.01 30.44
CA ASN A 249 7.99 -2.08 30.17
C ASN A 249 8.94 -1.68 29.03
N LYS A 250 10.22 -1.44 29.36
CA LYS A 250 11.26 -1.08 28.37
C LYS A 250 11.51 -2.17 27.32
N MET A 251 11.08 -3.41 27.59
CA MET A 251 11.17 -4.53 26.65
C MET A 251 9.99 -4.59 25.69
N PHE A 252 8.99 -3.72 25.84
CA PHE A 252 7.84 -3.65 24.95
C PHE A 252 7.90 -2.39 24.08
N ILE A 253 7.67 -2.57 22.78
CA ILE A 253 7.59 -1.50 21.79
C ILE A 253 6.29 -1.67 21.02
N TYR A 254 5.61 -0.55 20.79
CA TYR A 254 4.50 -0.49 19.85
C TYR A 254 4.94 0.22 18.57
N ASP A 255 4.67 -0.41 17.43
CA ASP A 255 4.96 0.14 16.11
C ASP A 255 3.68 0.18 15.26
N GLU A 256 3.18 1.38 15.01
CA GLU A 256 1.98 1.63 14.22
C GLU A 256 2.24 1.70 12.70
N CYS A 257 3.50 1.77 12.28
CA CYS A 257 3.87 2.12 10.91
C CYS A 257 4.34 0.91 10.12
N ILE A 258 3.46 0.30 9.30
CA ILE A 258 3.89 -0.82 8.45
C ILE A 258 5.04 -0.39 7.53
N SER A 259 5.05 0.83 7.01
CA SER A 259 6.10 1.29 6.10
C SER A 259 7.45 1.49 6.77
N SER A 260 7.52 1.51 8.11
CA SER A 260 8.79 1.61 8.84
C SER A 260 9.62 0.33 8.68
N LEU A 261 10.93 0.53 8.44
CA LEU A 261 11.92 -0.53 8.45
C LEU A 261 12.60 -0.70 9.81
N ASP A 262 12.31 0.16 10.79
CA ASP A 262 13.04 0.20 12.06
C ASP A 262 12.95 -1.14 12.79
N SER A 263 11.78 -1.76 12.83
CA SER A 263 11.59 -3.05 13.51
C SER A 263 12.27 -4.24 12.80
N PHE A 264 12.76 -4.06 11.56
CA PHE A 264 13.47 -5.13 10.83
C PHE A 264 14.96 -5.19 11.20
N TYR A 265 15.50 -4.15 11.82
CA TYR A 265 16.93 -4.01 12.11
C TYR A 265 17.25 -3.89 13.60
N GLN A 266 16.26 -4.18 14.46
CA GLN A 266 16.39 -4.16 15.92
C GLN A 266 16.85 -5.50 16.51
#